data_AF-A0A842X241-F1
#
_entry.id   AF-A0A842X241-F1
#
_cell.length_a   1.000
_cell.length_b   1.000
_cell.length_c   1.000
_cell.angle_alpha   90.00
_cell.angle_beta   90.00
_cell.angle_gamma   90.00
#
_symmetry.space_group_name_H-M   'P 1'
#
loop_
_entity.id
_entity.type
_entity.pdbx_description
1 polymer ?
#
loop_
_entity_poly.entity_id
_entity_poly.type
_entity_poly.pdbx_seq_one_letter_code
_entity_poly.pdbx_strand_id
1 'polypeptide(L)'
;MFKAVLFDLDNTLLDFWSFKQKAAKAAARAMVRKGLPEREGRVYRRIFEVYDEYGVEYQKTFYQVIHPYRLEVGQAERIQQAAIVAYLRS
;
A
#
# COMPACT_ATOMS: atom_id res chain seq x y z
N MET A 1 30.61 11.35 28.56
CA MET A 1 29.55 10.32 28.61
C MET A 1 28.52 10.65 27.56
N PHE A 2 28.47 9.91 26.45
CA PHE A 2 27.34 10.01 25.54
C PHE A 2 26.16 9.27 26.18
N LYS A 3 25.10 10.01 26.52
CA LYS A 3 23.80 9.40 26.79
C LYS A 3 23.27 8.95 25.43
N ALA A 4 23.27 7.64 25.19
CA ALA A 4 22.65 7.09 23.99
C ALA A 4 21.17 7.50 24.01
N VAL A 5 20.76 8.22 22.97
CA VAL A 5 19.35 8.48 22.71
C VAL A 5 18.92 7.44 21.70
N LEU A 6 17.98 6.57 22.09
CA LEU A 6 17.36 5.62 21.19
C LEU A 6 16.35 6.40 20.34
N PHE A 7 16.77 6.82 19.14
CA PHE A 7 15.89 7.47 18.17
C PHE A 7 15.25 6.39 17.29
N ASP A 8 13.91 6.42 17.21
CA ASP A 8 13.19 5.76 16.14
C ASP A 8 13.37 6.59 14.86
N LEU A 9 14.12 6.07 13.89
CA LEU A 9 14.36 6.77 12.61
C LEU A 9 13.05 7.02 11.85
N ASP A 10 12.07 6.13 12.02
CA ASP A 10 10.88 6.06 11.17
C ASP A 10 9.78 7.07 11.59
N ASN A 11 9.80 7.55 12.83
CA ASN A 11 8.84 8.55 13.33
C ASN A 11 9.45 9.92 13.64
N THR A 12 10.76 10.13 13.39
CA THR A 12 11.45 11.37 13.81
C THR A 12 12.19 12.13 12.71
N LEU A 13 12.46 11.56 11.53
CA LEU A 13 13.21 12.23 10.44
C LEU A 13 12.53 12.24 9.07
N LEU A 14 11.60 11.33 8.81
CA LEU A 14 10.71 11.30 7.64
C LEU A 14 9.30 11.09 8.16
N ASP A 15 8.31 11.81 7.61
CA ASP A 15 6.90 11.53 7.91
C ASP A 15 6.47 10.26 7.16
N PHE A 16 7.00 9.12 7.62
CA PHE A 16 6.79 7.79 7.05
C PHE A 16 5.30 7.47 6.94
N TRP A 17 4.52 7.87 7.95
CA TRP A 17 3.07 7.68 7.94
C TRP A 17 2.38 8.52 6.87
N SER A 18 2.77 9.78 6.68
CA SER A 18 2.24 10.60 5.58
C SER A 18 2.63 10.04 4.22
N PHE A 19 3.85 9.52 4.07
CA PHE A 19 4.26 8.81 2.85
C PHE A 19 3.37 7.58 2.61
N LYS A 20 3.22 6.68 3.58
CA LYS A 20 2.38 5.48 3.46
C LYS A 20 0.94 5.84 3.09
N GLN A 21 0.36 6.88 3.71
CA GLN A 21 -0.99 7.35 3.39
C GLN A 21 -1.12 7.84 1.93
N LYS A 22 -0.20 8.70 1.48
CA LYS A 22 -0.19 9.20 0.09
C LYS A 22 0.03 8.08 -0.91
N ALA A 23 0.99 7.21 -0.65
CA ALA A 23 1.34 6.08 -1.50
C ALA A 23 0.22 5.05 -1.60
N ALA A 24 -0.40 4.67 -0.49
CA ALA A 24 -1.56 3.78 -0.47
C ALA A 24 -2.76 4.39 -1.22
N LYS A 25 -3.00 5.70 -1.10
CA LYS A 25 -4.06 6.38 -1.85
C LYS A 25 -3.79 6.39 -3.36
N ALA A 26 -2.55 6.66 -3.77
CA ALA A 26 -2.15 6.58 -5.17
C ALA A 26 -2.31 5.16 -5.74
N ALA A 27 -1.89 4.14 -4.98
CA ALA A 27 -2.06 2.74 -5.34
C ALA A 27 -3.54 2.37 -5.48
N ALA A 28 -4.38 2.73 -4.50
CA ALA A 28 -5.81 2.46 -4.53
C ALA A 28 -6.48 3.09 -5.76
N ARG A 29 -6.16 4.35 -6.07
CA ARG A 29 -6.65 5.03 -7.27
C ARG A 29 -6.21 4.30 -8.54
N ALA A 30 -4.95 3.90 -8.63
CA ALA A 30 -4.40 3.21 -9.79
C ALA A 30 -5.08 1.85 -10.01
N MET A 31 -5.33 1.09 -8.93
CA MET A 31 -6.04 -0.19 -9.00
C MET A 31 -7.45 -0.03 -9.59
N VAL A 32 -8.23 0.92 -9.06
CA VAL A 32 -9.60 1.18 -9.53
C VAL A 32 -9.59 1.66 -10.98
N ARG A 33 -8.70 2.59 -11.34
CA ARG A 33 -8.54 3.05 -12.74
C ARG A 33 -8.15 1.93 -13.72
N LYS A 34 -7.51 0.86 -13.24
CA LYS A 34 -7.14 -0.31 -14.04
C LYS A 34 -8.19 -1.42 -14.04
N GLY A 35 -9.35 -1.18 -13.42
CA GLY A 35 -10.51 -2.06 -13.51
C GLY A 35 -10.67 -3.01 -12.32
N LEU A 36 -10.10 -2.71 -11.15
CA LEU A 36 -10.51 -3.39 -9.92
C LEU A 36 -11.96 -2.99 -9.59
N PRO A 37 -12.90 -3.95 -9.42
CA PRO A 37 -14.33 -3.66 -9.26
C PRO A 37 -14.66 -3.23 -7.82
N GLU A 38 -14.04 -2.15 -7.35
CA GLU A 38 -14.24 -1.58 -6.01
C GLU A 38 -14.01 -0.06 -6.02
N ARG A 39 -14.51 0.64 -5.01
CA ARG A 39 -14.30 2.09 -4.82
C ARG A 39 -12.93 2.37 -4.21
N GLU A 40 -12.27 3.45 -4.65
CA GLU A 40 -10.93 3.88 -4.20
C GLU A 40 -10.82 3.89 -2.66
N GLY A 41 -11.82 4.41 -1.95
CA GLY A 41 -11.82 4.48 -0.49
C GLY A 41 -11.85 3.11 0.20
N ARG A 42 -12.54 2.11 -0.36
CA ARG A 42 -12.55 0.74 0.19
C ARG A 42 -11.24 0.01 -0.09
N VAL A 43 -10.66 0.21 -1.28
CA VAL A 43 -9.34 -0.33 -1.64
C VAL A 43 -8.25 0.27 -0.72
N TYR A 44 -8.28 1.57 -0.50
CA TYR A 44 -7.40 2.26 0.43
C TYR A 44 -7.49 1.67 1.84
N ARG A 45 -8.71 1.52 2.37
CA ARG A 45 -8.91 0.90 3.69
C ARG A 45 -8.37 -0.52 3.74
N ARG A 46 -8.60 -1.31 2.69
CA ARG A 46 -8.11 -2.69 2.61
C ARG A 46 -6.57 -2.78 2.63
N ILE A 47 -5.87 -1.81 2.04
CA ILE A 47 -4.39 -1.73 2.11
C ILE A 47 -3.95 -1.57 3.58
N PHE A 48 -4.62 -0.71 4.34
CA PHE A 48 -4.30 -0.49 5.76
C PHE A 48 -4.66 -1.69 6.63
N GLU A 49 -5.80 -2.35 6.37
CA GLU A 49 -6.13 -3.61 7.05
C GLU A 49 -5.03 -4.67 6.86
N VAL A 50 -4.44 -4.75 5.66
CA VAL A 50 -3.32 -5.67 5.40
C VAL A 50 -2.05 -5.23 6.12
N TYR A 51 -1.80 -3.92 6.27
CA TYR A 51 -0.70 -3.43 7.11
C TYR A 51 -0.88 -3.76 8.58
N ASP A 52 -2.11 -3.63 9.09
CA ASP A 52 -2.44 -3.96 10.47
C ASP A 52 -2.31 -5.48 10.74
N GLU A 53 -2.67 -6.32 9.75
CA GLU A 53 -2.64 -7.78 9.87
C GLU A 53 -1.24 -8.38 9.67
N TYR A 54 -0.46 -7.87 8.71
CA TYR A 54 0.82 -8.48 8.29
C TYR A 54 2.05 -7.58 8.48
N GLY A 55 1.86 -6.33 8.89
CA GLY A 55 2.89 -5.31 9.02
C GLY A 55 3.03 -4.42 7.78
N VAL A 56 3.44 -3.16 8.00
CA VAL A 56 3.59 -2.12 6.97
C VAL A 56 4.61 -2.43 5.86
N GLU A 57 5.50 -3.39 6.10
CA GLU A 57 6.55 -3.87 5.17
C GLU A 57 6.18 -5.18 4.45
N TYR A 58 4.93 -5.63 4.57
CA TYR A 58 4.48 -6.88 3.97
C TYR A 58 4.50 -6.84 2.43
N GLN A 59 5.36 -7.67 1.84
CA GLN A 59 5.66 -7.66 0.40
C GLN A 59 4.46 -8.03 -0.50
N LYS A 60 3.48 -8.78 0.03
CA LYS A 60 2.30 -9.24 -0.73
C LYS A 60 1.06 -8.40 -0.49
N THR A 61 1.22 -7.14 -0.04
CA THR A 61 0.08 -6.28 0.30
C THR A 61 -0.94 -6.15 -0.84
N PHE A 62 -0.49 -5.76 -2.03
CA PHE A 62 -1.40 -5.57 -3.17
C PHE A 62 -2.00 -6.88 -3.69
N TYR A 63 -1.27 -7.98 -3.57
CA TYR A 63 -1.83 -9.31 -3.85
C TYR A 63 -2.99 -9.60 -2.90
N GLN A 64 -2.83 -9.39 -1.58
CA GLN A 64 -3.90 -9.61 -0.60
C GLN A 64 -5.13 -8.74 -0.84
N VAL A 65 -4.93 -7.52 -1.35
CA VAL A 65 -6.02 -6.63 -1.74
C VAL A 65 -6.76 -7.17 -2.97
N ILE A 66 -6.06 -7.70 -3.97
CA ILE A 66 -6.64 -8.12 -5.26
C ILE A 66 -7.19 -9.55 -5.24
N HIS A 67 -6.58 -10.46 -4.46
CA HIS A 67 -6.94 -11.88 -4.42
C HIS A 67 -8.44 -12.18 -4.21
N PRO A 68 -9.21 -11.43 -3.39
CA PRO A 68 -10.61 -11.77 -3.12
C PRO A 68 -11.51 -11.61 -4.34
N TYR A 69 -11.09 -10.80 -5.32
CA TYR A 69 -11.89 -10.47 -6.51
C TYR A 69 -11.86 -11.55 -7.59
N ARG A 70 -10.99 -12.57 -7.46
CA ARG A 70 -10.90 -13.72 -8.39
C ARG A 70 -10.88 -13.31 -9.87
N LEU A 71 -10.14 -12.26 -10.18
CA LEU A 71 -9.97 -11.76 -11.55
C LEU A 71 -9.15 -12.74 -12.38
N GLU A 72 -9.27 -12.62 -13.71
CA GLU A 72 -8.35 -13.29 -14.63
C GLU A 72 -6.89 -12.92 -14.29
N VAL A 73 -5.98 -13.88 -14.35
CA VAL A 73 -4.56 -13.70 -13.96
C VAL A 73 -3.95 -12.47 -14.63
N GLY A 74 -4.08 -12.33 -15.95
CA GLY A 74 -3.52 -11.19 -16.66
C GLY A 74 -4.14 -9.84 -16.25
N GLN A 75 -5.42 -9.82 -15.85
CA GLN A 75 -6.05 -8.60 -15.32
C GLN A 75 -5.54 -8.27 -13.91
N ALA A 76 -5.47 -9.28 -13.03
CA ALA A 76 -4.96 -9.12 -11.67
C ALA A 76 -3.52 -8.61 -11.67
N GLU A 77 -2.65 -9.17 -12.52
CA GLU A 77 -1.26 -8.74 -12.68
C GLU A 77 -1.16 -7.28 -13.15
N ARG A 78 -1.93 -6.89 -14.17
CA ARG A 78 -1.94 -5.50 -14.65
C ARG A 78 -2.37 -4.50 -13.58
N ILE A 79 -3.36 -4.86 -12.76
CA ILE A 79 -3.82 -4.04 -11.62
C ILE A 79 -2.73 -3.97 -10.55
N GLN A 80 -2.12 -5.10 -10.20
CA GLN A 80 -1.05 -5.16 -9.20
C GLN A 80 0.16 -4.32 -9.61
N GLN A 81 0.62 -4.43 -10.86
CA GLN A 81 1.74 -3.64 -11.37
C GLN A 81 1.43 -2.13 -11.35
N ALA A 82 0.21 -1.74 -11.72
CA ALA A 82 -0.19 -0.33 -11.65
C ALA A 82 -0.20 0.20 -10.22
N ALA A 83 -0.63 -0.61 -9.25
CA ALA A 83 -0.58 -0.25 -7.84
C ALA A 83 0.86 -0.02 -7.36
N ILE A 84 1.78 -0.95 -7.67
CA ILE A 84 3.19 -0.88 -7.31
C ILE A 84 3.83 0.39 -7.88
N VAL A 85 3.65 0.64 -9.19
CA VAL A 85 4.23 1.81 -9.86
C VAL A 85 3.67 3.12 -9.29
N ALA A 86 2.37 3.19 -8.99
CA ALA A 86 1.78 4.38 -8.39
C ALA A 86 2.30 4.61 -6.97
N TYR A 87 2.35 3.55 -6.16
CA TYR A 87 2.84 3.60 -4.78
C TYR A 87 4.29 4.12 -4.71
N LEU A 88 5.17 3.63 -5.58
CA LEU A 88 6.59 4.02 -5.58
C LEU A 88 6.87 5.43 -6.12
N ARG A 89 5.88 6.09 -6.74
CA ARG A 89 6.00 7.45 -7.31
C ARG A 89 5.38 8.55 -6.44
N SER A 90 4.93 8.21 -5.23
CA SER A 90 4.12 9.07 -4.36
C SER A 90 4.91 9.95 -3.40
#